data_AF-A0A9E6VBD0-F1
#
_entry.id   AF-A0A9E6VBD0-F1
#
_cell.length_a   1.000
_cell.length_b   1.000
_cell.length_c   1.000
_cell.angle_alpha   90.00
_cell.angle_beta   90.00
_cell.angle_gamma   90.00
#
_symmetry.space_group_name_H-M   'P 1'
#
loop_
_entity.id
_entity.type
_entity.pdbx_description
1 polymer ?
#
loop_
_entity_poly.entity_id
_entity_poly.type
_entity_poly.pdbx_seq_one_letter_code
_entity_poly.pdbx_strand_id
1 'polypeptide(L)'
;QVLAGIALGAAIGYFYPETGESLKPLGDAFIKVVKMIIAPVVFLTIATGIAGMNDLQKVGRVAGKAMVYFLTFSTLALVVGLIVANVVQPGAGLNIDPASLDLQAVK
;
A
#
# COMPACT_ATOMS: atom_id res chain seq x y z
N GLN A 1 -3.50 -8.62 19.81
CA GLN A 1 -4.83 -8.33 19.22
C GLN A 1 -4.79 -8.27 17.70
N VAL A 2 -3.96 -7.43 17.04
CA VAL A 2 -3.94 -7.30 15.57
C VAL A 2 -3.62 -8.61 14.85
N LEU A 3 -2.53 -9.30 15.24
CA LEU A 3 -2.15 -10.58 14.63
C LEU A 3 -3.24 -11.66 14.79
N ALA A 4 -3.88 -11.70 15.97
CA ALA A 4 -5.02 -12.58 16.20
C ALA A 4 -6.22 -12.21 15.33
N GLY A 5 -6.49 -10.92 15.12
CA GLY A 5 -7.52 -10.45 14.20
C GLY A 5 -7.25 -10.82 12.74
N ILE A 6 -6.00 -10.74 12.29
CA ILE A 6 -5.60 -11.19 10.93
C ILE A 6 -5.82 -12.71 10.80
N ALA A 7 -5.36 -13.49 11.78
CA ALA A 7 -5.52 -14.94 11.76
C ALA A 7 -7.00 -15.36 11.77
N LEU A 8 -7.82 -14.73 12.62
CA LEU A 8 -9.26 -15.00 12.69
C LEU A 8 -9.97 -14.54 11.41
N GLY A 9 -9.64 -13.37 10.86
CA GLY A 9 -10.21 -12.88 9.59
C GLY A 9 -9.88 -13.81 8.43
N ALA A 10 -8.62 -14.29 8.34
CA ALA A 10 -8.22 -15.27 7.35
C ALA A 10 -8.95 -16.62 7.53
N ALA A 11 -9.09 -17.10 8.77
CA ALA A 11 -9.82 -18.32 9.07
C ALA A 11 -11.31 -18.20 8.68
N ILE A 12 -11.98 -17.09 9.02
CA ILE A 12 -13.38 -16.83 8.64
C ILE A 12 -13.51 -16.76 7.12
N GLY A 13 -12.62 -16.04 6.42
CA GLY A 13 -12.65 -15.97 4.96
C GLY A 13 -12.44 -17.32 4.26
N TYR A 14 -11.67 -18.23 4.88
CA TYR A 14 -11.44 -19.58 4.34
C TYR A 14 -12.57 -20.57 4.66
N PHE A 15 -13.05 -20.62 5.91
CA PHE A 15 -14.04 -21.60 6.36
C PHE A 15 -15.50 -21.15 6.15
N TYR A 16 -15.76 -19.84 6.14
CA TYR A 16 -17.10 -19.24 6.03
C TYR A 16 -17.09 -18.05 5.04
N PRO A 17 -16.92 -18.31 3.73
CA PRO A 17 -16.70 -17.26 2.72
C PRO A 17 -17.84 -16.24 2.62
N GLU A 18 -19.12 -16.67 2.67
CA GLU A 18 -20.26 -15.72 2.63
C GLU A 18 -20.28 -14.76 3.82
N THR A 19 -19.93 -15.26 5.01
CA THR A 19 -19.79 -14.42 6.20
C THR A 19 -18.59 -13.48 6.05
N GLY A 20 -17.48 -13.96 5.50
CA GLY A 20 -16.30 -13.15 5.18
C GLY A 20 -16.62 -11.99 4.23
N GLU A 21 -17.36 -12.24 3.15
CA GLU A 21 -17.80 -11.20 2.22
C GLU A 21 -18.73 -10.18 2.87
N SER A 22 -19.65 -10.65 3.71
CA SER A 22 -20.57 -9.77 4.47
C SER A 22 -19.85 -8.83 5.44
N LEU A 23 -18.62 -9.19 5.86
CA LEU A 23 -17.78 -8.36 6.71
C LEU A 23 -16.93 -7.34 5.92
N LYS A 24 -16.87 -7.43 4.58
CA LYS A 24 -16.13 -6.49 3.74
C LYS A 24 -16.45 -5.01 4.01
N PRO A 25 -17.73 -4.59 4.19
CA PRO A 25 -18.06 -3.19 4.50
C PRO A 25 -17.38 -2.66 5.77
N LEU A 26 -17.11 -3.53 6.76
CA LEU A 26 -16.38 -3.16 7.97
C LEU A 26 -14.90 -2.86 7.66
N GLY A 27 -14.27 -3.69 6.82
CA GLY A 27 -12.91 -3.45 6.34
C GLY A 27 -12.81 -2.18 5.50
N ASP A 28 -13.77 -1.96 4.60
CA ASP A 28 -13.83 -0.75 3.77
C ASP A 28 -14.03 0.51 4.63
N ALA A 29 -14.91 0.45 5.63
CA ALA A 29 -15.10 1.55 6.58
C ALA A 29 -13.82 1.86 7.36
N PHE A 30 -13.13 0.84 7.87
CA PHE A 30 -11.85 1.01 8.57
C PHE A 30 -10.80 1.67 7.66
N ILE A 31 -10.62 1.18 6.44
CA ILE A 31 -9.69 1.76 5.46
C ILE A 31 -10.07 3.21 5.15
N LYS A 32 -11.36 3.53 5.01
CA LYS A 32 -11.83 4.89 4.74
C LYS A 32 -11.50 5.85 5.88
N VAL A 33 -11.69 5.43 7.12
CA VAL A 33 -11.33 6.22 8.31
C VAL A 33 -9.82 6.45 8.37
N VAL A 34 -9.00 5.42 8.16
CA VAL A 34 -7.54 5.55 8.15
C VAL A 34 -7.09 6.49 7.01
N LYS A 35 -7.60 6.31 5.78
CA LYS A 35 -7.29 7.16 4.64
C LYS A 35 -7.66 8.62 4.87
N MET A 36 -8.77 8.90 5.54
CA MET A 36 -9.20 10.26 5.89
C MET A 36 -8.20 10.96 6.82
N ILE A 37 -7.59 10.21 7.75
CA ILE A 37 -6.68 10.74 8.77
C ILE A 37 -5.25 10.93 8.22
N ILE A 38 -4.82 10.13 7.24
CA ILE A 38 -3.45 10.19 6.71
C ILE A 38 -3.09 11.59 6.20
N ALA A 39 -3.94 12.20 5.38
CA ALA A 39 -3.65 13.51 4.79
C ALA A 39 -3.39 14.62 5.83
N PRO A 40 -4.30 14.88 6.79
CA PRO A 40 -4.06 15.92 7.81
C PRO A 40 -2.89 15.58 8.72
N VAL A 41 -2.70 14.31 9.10
CA VAL A 41 -1.59 13.91 9.99
C VAL A 41 -0.24 14.13 9.32
N VAL A 42 -0.08 13.73 8.05
CA VAL A 42 1.18 13.91 7.31
C VAL A 42 1.50 15.39 7.17
N PHE A 43 0.52 16.22 6.77
CA PHE A 43 0.73 17.65 6.63
C PHE A 43 1.14 18.31 7.94
N LEU A 44 0.37 18.08 9.02
CA LEU A 44 0.66 18.67 10.32
C LEU A 44 2.02 18.21 10.85
N THR A 45 2.37 16.94 10.70
CA THR A 45 3.66 16.39 11.14
C THR A 45 4.83 17.05 10.40
N ILE A 46 4.73 17.20 9.07
CA ILE A 46 5.79 17.86 8.29
C ILE A 46 5.85 19.35 8.59
N ALA A 47 4.71 20.04 8.64
CA ALA A 47 4.64 21.47 8.89
C ALA A 47 5.20 21.83 10.27
N THR A 48 4.73 21.16 11.32
CA THR A 48 5.23 21.37 12.70
C THR A 48 6.68 20.91 12.86
N GLY A 49 7.06 19.81 12.19
CA GLY A 49 8.43 19.32 12.17
C GLY A 49 9.41 20.33 11.58
N ILE A 50 9.04 20.97 10.46
CA ILE A 50 9.85 22.04 9.84
C ILE A 50 9.83 23.31 10.71
N ALA A 51 8.67 23.70 11.24
CA ALA A 51 8.55 24.91 12.07
C ALA A 51 9.37 24.84 13.37
N GLY A 52 9.59 23.65 13.92
CA GLY A 52 10.45 23.43 15.10
C GLY A 52 11.96 23.49 14.79
N MET A 53 12.37 23.59 13.52
CA MET A 53 13.78 23.64 13.13
C MET A 53 14.27 25.09 13.02
N ASN A 54 15.23 25.46 13.85
CA ASN A 54 15.85 26.81 13.83
C ASN A 54 16.77 27.07 12.62
N ASP A 55 17.04 26.06 11.79
CA ASP A 55 18.02 26.15 10.70
C ASP A 55 17.48 25.49 9.43
N LEU A 56 17.21 26.32 8.43
CA LEU A 56 16.65 25.92 7.15
C LEU A 56 17.65 25.08 6.30
N GLN A 57 18.97 25.23 6.53
CA GLN A 57 19.97 24.37 5.88
C GLN A 57 19.87 22.93 6.40
N LYS A 58 19.52 22.74 7.67
CA LYS A 58 19.28 21.39 8.22
C LYS A 58 18.05 20.75 7.59
N VAL A 59 16.98 21.52 7.34
CA VAL A 59 15.78 21.03 6.63
C VAL A 59 16.16 20.53 5.24
N GLY A 60 16.90 21.33 4.46
CA GLY A 60 17.36 20.94 3.11
C GLY A 60 18.22 19.68 3.12
N ARG A 61 19.12 19.53 4.11
CA ARG A 61 19.95 18.33 4.25
C ARG A 61 19.13 17.09 4.60
N VAL A 62 18.12 17.21 5.45
CA VAL A 62 17.24 16.08 5.80
C VAL A 62 16.38 15.68 4.61
N ALA A 63 15.78 16.66 3.91
CA ALA A 63 15.01 16.41 2.69
C ALA A 63 15.87 15.73 1.61
N GLY A 64 17.11 16.20 1.42
CA GLY A 64 18.06 15.58 0.49
C GLY A 64 18.40 14.13 0.86
N LYS A 65 18.68 13.86 2.15
CA LYS A 65 18.89 12.48 2.62
C LYS A 65 17.64 11.62 2.38
N ALA A 66 16.45 12.13 2.69
CA ALA A 66 15.20 11.42 2.47
C ALA A 66 14.96 11.10 0.99
N MET A 67 15.28 12.02 0.08
CA MET A 67 15.20 11.77 -1.37
C MET A 67 16.15 10.68 -1.83
N VAL A 68 17.42 10.71 -1.38
CA VAL A 68 18.39 9.65 -1.69
C VAL A 68 17.93 8.30 -1.15
N TYR A 69 17.42 8.25 0.08
CA TYR A 69 16.83 7.05 0.67
C TYR A 69 15.63 6.54 -0.15
N PHE A 70 14.69 7.43 -0.47
CA PHE A 70 13.50 7.11 -1.24
C PHE A 70 13.85 6.53 -2.60
N LEU A 71 14.76 7.17 -3.34
CA LEU A 71 15.16 6.73 -4.67
C LEU A 71 15.86 5.37 -4.60
N THR A 72 16.79 5.21 -3.66
CA THR A 72 17.56 3.96 -3.50
C THR A 72 16.64 2.79 -3.17
N PHE A 73 15.78 2.93 -2.15
CA PHE A 73 14.90 1.84 -1.73
C PHE A 73 13.74 1.59 -2.70
N SER A 74 13.21 2.62 -3.36
CA SER A 74 12.16 2.43 -4.38
C SER A 74 12.70 1.72 -5.61
N THR A 75 13.90 2.08 -6.07
CA THR A 75 14.57 1.37 -7.17
C THR A 75 14.91 -0.06 -6.76
N LEU A 76 15.40 -0.29 -5.55
CA LEU A 76 15.66 -1.65 -5.04
C LEU A 76 14.38 -2.49 -5.03
N ALA A 77 13.27 -1.94 -4.53
CA ALA A 77 11.98 -2.61 -4.51
C ALA A 77 11.49 -2.95 -5.93
N LEU A 78 11.67 -2.04 -6.89
CA LEU A 78 11.33 -2.30 -8.30
C LEU A 78 12.20 -3.41 -8.89
N VAL A 79 13.51 -3.41 -8.62
CA VAL A 79 14.42 -4.47 -9.08
C VAL A 79 14.00 -5.83 -8.52
N VAL A 80 13.71 -5.91 -7.22
CA VAL A 80 13.22 -7.15 -6.60
C VAL A 80 11.89 -7.58 -7.22
N GLY A 81 10.94 -6.65 -7.39
CA GLY A 81 9.66 -6.92 -8.05
C GLY A 81 9.84 -7.44 -9.48
N LEU A 82 10.77 -6.88 -10.24
CA LEU A 82 11.09 -7.32 -11.60
C LEU A 82 11.69 -8.72 -11.61
N ILE A 83 12.64 -9.02 -10.71
CA ILE A 83 13.23 -10.36 -10.58
C ILE A 83 12.13 -11.38 -10.27
N VAL A 84 11.30 -11.12 -9.26
CA VAL A 84 10.22 -12.02 -8.86
C VAL A 84 9.22 -12.21 -10.00
N ALA A 85 8.82 -11.14 -10.69
CA ALA A 85 7.90 -11.22 -11.82
C ALA A 85 8.45 -12.07 -12.98
N ASN A 86 9.74 -11.95 -13.29
CA ASN A 86 10.37 -12.72 -14.38
C ASN A 86 10.66 -14.18 -14.01
N VAL A 87 10.90 -14.48 -12.72
CA VAL A 87 11.20 -15.84 -12.24
C VAL A 87 9.93 -16.63 -11.94
N VAL A 88 9.00 -16.05 -11.19
CA VAL A 88 7.74 -16.71 -10.82
C VAL A 88 6.75 -16.71 -11.99
N GLN A 89 6.87 -15.72 -12.89
CA GLN A 89 5.98 -15.53 -14.05
C GLN A 89 4.50 -15.68 -13.67
N PRO A 90 3.99 -14.89 -12.70
CA PRO A 90 2.60 -14.98 -12.26
C PRO A 90 1.68 -14.50 -13.39
N GLY A 91 1.29 -15.43 -14.26
CA GLY A 91 0.55 -15.16 -15.50
C GLY A 91 0.91 -16.09 -16.66
N ALA A 92 2.02 -16.83 -16.57
CA ALA A 92 2.33 -17.87 -17.54
C ALA A 92 1.22 -18.93 -17.56
N GLY A 93 0.71 -19.25 -18.76
CA GLY A 93 -0.40 -20.20 -18.94
C GLY A 93 -1.80 -19.58 -18.82
N LEU A 94 -1.92 -18.29 -18.50
CA LEU A 94 -3.17 -17.56 -18.69
C LEU A 94 -3.36 -17.32 -20.20
N ASN A 95 -4.17 -18.16 -20.86
CA ASN A 95 -4.61 -17.98 -22.25
C ASN A 95 -5.65 -16.84 -22.35
N ILE A 96 -5.27 -15.66 -21.87
CA ILE A 96 -6.11 -14.47 -21.93
C ILE A 96 -5.94 -13.89 -23.33
N ASP A 97 -6.97 -14.03 -24.15
CA ASP A 97 -7.05 -13.30 -25.42
C ASP A 97 -7.31 -11.82 -25.10
N PRO A 98 -6.39 -10.90 -25.44
CA PRO A 98 -6.59 -9.48 -25.21
C PRO A 98 -7.83 -8.92 -25.92
N ALA A 99 -8.28 -9.58 -27.00
CA ALA A 99 -9.47 -9.18 -27.76
C ALA A 99 -10.79 -9.60 -27.10
N SER A 100 -10.79 -10.55 -26.15
CA SER A 100 -11.98 -10.97 -25.42
C SER A 100 -12.15 -10.27 -24.06
N LEU A 101 -11.27 -9.30 -23.74
CA LEU A 101 -11.32 -8.57 -22.47
C LEU A 101 -12.38 -7.45 -22.54
N ASP A 102 -13.44 -7.60 -21.76
CA ASP A 102 -14.43 -6.53 -21.56
C ASP A 102 -13.85 -5.43 -20.67
N LEU A 103 -13.41 -4.35 -21.31
CA LEU A 103 -12.85 -3.17 -20.65
C LEU A 103 -13.86 -2.40 -19.79
N GLN A 104 -15.16 -2.73 -19.86
CA GLN A 104 -16.18 -2.10 -19.01
C GLN A 104 -16.25 -2.71 -17.60
N ALA A 105 -15.71 -3.92 -17.39
CA ALA A 105 -15.73 -4.61 -16.10
C ALA A 105 -14.71 -4.07 -15.07
N VAL A 106 -13.81 -3.15 -15.48
CA VAL A 106 -12.72 -2.60 -14.63
C VAL A 106 -13.12 -1.27 -13.95
N LYS A 107 -14.38 -0.83 -14.09
CA LYS A 107 -14.88 0.41 -13.47
C LYS A 107 -15.25 0.26 -12.00
#